data_AF-A0A4R4SF08-F1
#
_entry.id   AF-A0A4R4SF08-F1
#
_cell.length_a   1.000
_cell.length_b   1.000
_cell.length_c   1.000
_cell.angle_alpha   90.00
_cell.angle_beta   90.00
_cell.angle_gamma   90.00
#
_symmetry.space_group_name_H-M   'P 1'
#
loop_
_entity.id
_entity.type
_entity.pdbx_description
1 polymer ?
#
loop_
_entity_poly.entity_id
_entity_poly.type
_entity_poly.pdbx_seq_one_letter_code
_entity_poly.pdbx_strand_id
1 'polypeptide(L)'
;MRVASLAASIEPRQRLALAAELSGLSEALWRCYTHPASAADSLEINTEGWRREQTRNEFASVTAYIRKPSLPDSNGMMMVSYDPVEERAHRVGRCLHAAADADLTAAVVADVDAEVAAVEAAELGDLSGRSAQAVQLTRQAASPVQVAAADRILMNDPLGGEELFLELDPTSACVAAAHWLQAAADLAAEVSRGAAADVLLEADDIEALPHATPTALLELMEIGLSPTDVVTRMICDAMAIAEGEAPDIDELREKIEEAEEEAEQVRPGGAEAVGEIATIRLTTLDPLRPARDMLEDLLSGIRGCWLLYREYAVSSADPEDNVSDDELDDELKEAFRSEVRARAAADRYRLDLEDRK
;
A
#
# COMPACT_ATOMS: atom_id res chain seq x y z
N MET A 1 26.75 -1.57 6.61
CA MET A 1 26.19 -0.69 7.64
C MET A 1 27.00 -0.87 8.93
N ARG A 2 27.75 0.15 9.40
CA ARG A 2 28.42 0.10 10.70
C ARG A 2 27.46 0.70 11.73
N VAL A 3 26.84 -0.14 12.55
CA VAL A 3 26.07 0.33 13.71
C VAL A 3 27.07 0.98 14.68
N ALA A 4 26.92 2.26 14.97
CA ALA A 4 27.78 2.96 15.92
C ALA A 4 27.71 2.24 17.28
N SER A 5 28.86 1.84 17.84
CA SER A 5 28.88 1.21 19.14
C SER A 5 28.57 2.26 20.21
N LEU A 6 27.41 2.13 20.86
CA LEU A 6 27.07 2.95 22.03
C LEU A 6 28.11 2.74 23.13
N ALA A 7 28.68 3.83 23.63
CA ALA A 7 29.67 3.79 24.70
C ALA A 7 29.11 3.06 25.93
N ALA A 8 29.93 2.20 26.53
CA ALA A 8 29.54 1.40 27.70
C ALA A 8 29.17 2.28 28.93
N SER A 9 29.57 3.55 28.93
CA SER A 9 29.31 4.57 29.95
C SER A 9 27.86 5.04 30.01
N ILE A 10 27.07 4.88 28.96
CA ILE A 10 25.67 5.34 28.93
C ILE A 10 24.79 4.32 29.65
N GLU A 11 23.92 4.77 30.57
CA GLU A 11 23.08 3.85 31.31
C GLU A 11 22.10 3.09 30.40
N PRO A 12 21.80 1.79 30.66
CA PRO A 12 20.91 1.00 29.81
C PRO A 12 19.53 1.64 29.57
N ARG A 13 18.97 2.31 30.58
CA ARG A 13 17.68 3.02 30.45
C ARG A 13 17.76 4.19 29.47
N GLN A 14 18.86 4.93 29.48
CA GLN A 14 19.08 6.04 28.55
C GLN A 14 19.22 5.54 27.11
N ARG A 15 19.86 4.37 26.91
CA ARG A 15 19.97 3.74 25.58
C ARG A 15 18.60 3.34 25.03
N LEU A 16 17.76 2.71 25.87
CA LEU A 16 16.41 2.32 25.47
C LEU A 16 15.52 3.54 25.17
N ALA A 17 15.63 4.60 25.98
CA ALA A 17 14.91 5.84 25.73
C ALA A 17 15.34 6.49 24.42
N LEU A 18 16.65 6.58 24.15
CA LEU A 18 17.15 7.10 22.87
C LEU A 18 16.67 6.27 21.69
N ALA A 19 16.73 4.93 21.79
CA ALA A 19 16.24 4.04 20.74
C ALA A 19 14.75 4.24 20.46
N ALA A 20 13.92 4.35 21.51
CA ALA A 20 12.48 4.59 21.37
C ALA A 20 12.17 5.95 20.71
N GLU A 21 12.89 7.02 21.08
CA GLU A 21 12.68 8.33 20.46
C GLU A 21 13.21 8.39 19.03
N LEU A 22 14.28 7.66 18.70
CA LEU A 22 14.75 7.51 17.32
C LEU A 22 13.77 6.73 16.46
N SER A 23 13.20 5.63 16.97
CA SER A 23 12.11 4.93 16.29
C SER A 23 10.90 5.84 16.06
N GLY A 24 10.50 6.62 17.07
CA GLY A 24 9.38 7.56 16.94
C GLY A 24 9.67 8.72 15.98
N LEU A 25 10.91 9.19 15.89
CA LEU A 25 11.32 10.18 14.89
C LEU A 25 11.28 9.57 13.48
N SER A 26 11.84 8.38 13.30
CA SER A 26 11.81 7.65 12.03
C SER A 26 10.37 7.44 11.55
N GLU A 27 9.48 7.00 12.43
CA GLU A 27 8.05 6.83 12.15
C GLU A 27 7.39 8.15 11.72
N ALA A 28 7.67 9.26 12.42
CA ALA A 28 7.13 10.57 12.06
C ALA A 28 7.64 11.06 10.68
N LEU A 29 8.92 10.82 10.36
CA LEU A 29 9.49 11.17 9.06
C LEU A 29 8.86 10.34 7.94
N TRP A 30 8.78 9.02 8.10
CA TRP A 30 8.16 8.13 7.11
C TRP A 30 6.65 8.32 7.00
N ARG A 31 5.97 8.83 8.03
CA ARG A 31 4.56 9.24 7.93
C ARG A 31 4.37 10.36 6.91
N CYS A 32 5.31 11.27 6.74
CA CYS A 32 5.26 12.28 5.68
C CYS A 32 5.32 11.66 4.27
N TYR A 33 6.06 10.56 4.10
CA TYR A 33 6.09 9.81 2.85
C TYR A 33 4.75 9.10 2.58
N THR A 34 4.19 8.43 3.58
CA THR A 34 2.94 7.66 3.43
C THR A 34 1.70 8.55 3.31
N HIS A 35 1.72 9.73 3.92
CA HIS A 35 0.65 10.73 3.93
C HIS A 35 1.13 12.04 3.30
N PRO A 36 1.44 12.07 1.99
CA PRO A 36 1.88 13.30 1.36
C PRO A 36 0.75 14.35 1.38
N ALA A 37 1.11 15.63 1.40
CA ALA A 37 0.13 16.72 1.36
C ALA A 37 -0.77 16.63 0.10
N SER A 38 -0.20 16.20 -1.02
CA SER A 38 -0.91 16.02 -2.30
C SER A 38 -2.01 14.95 -2.27
N ALA A 39 -2.04 14.09 -1.25
CA ALA A 39 -3.09 13.09 -1.08
C ALA A 39 -4.25 13.58 -0.20
N ALA A 40 -4.15 14.79 0.38
CA ALA A 40 -5.25 15.35 1.17
C ALA A 40 -6.28 16.06 0.26
N ASP A 41 -7.53 16.10 0.70
CA ASP A 41 -8.65 16.72 -0.03
C ASP A 41 -8.44 18.21 -0.35
N SER A 42 -7.65 18.90 0.48
CA SER A 42 -7.38 20.32 0.33
C SER A 42 -6.00 20.70 0.86
N LEU A 43 -5.40 21.69 0.20
CA LEU A 43 -4.14 22.33 0.58
C LEU A 43 -4.35 23.74 1.17
N GLU A 44 -5.59 24.15 1.42
CA GLU A 44 -5.89 25.47 1.98
C GLU A 44 -5.35 25.62 3.41
N ILE A 45 -5.08 26.86 3.83
CA ILE A 45 -4.52 27.15 5.15
C ILE A 45 -5.40 26.54 6.25
N ASN A 46 -4.78 25.88 7.24
CA ASN A 46 -5.43 25.16 8.35
C ASN A 46 -6.21 23.89 7.96
N THR A 47 -6.09 23.41 6.72
CA THR A 47 -6.54 22.05 6.34
C THR A 47 -5.47 21.01 6.65
N GLU A 48 -5.82 19.74 6.51
CA GLU A 48 -4.89 18.64 6.75
C GLU A 48 -3.72 18.62 5.77
N GLY A 49 -3.97 18.85 4.48
CA GLY A 49 -2.90 18.93 3.48
C GLY A 49 -1.91 20.06 3.78
N TRP A 50 -2.41 21.22 4.23
CA TRP A 50 -1.53 22.30 4.68
C TRP A 50 -0.66 21.91 5.89
N ARG A 51 -1.21 21.20 6.89
CA ARG A 51 -0.43 20.74 8.05
C ARG A 51 0.63 19.72 7.67
N ARG A 52 0.30 18.77 6.80
CA ARG A 52 1.25 17.78 6.25
C ARG A 52 2.39 18.47 5.52
N GLU A 53 2.08 19.48 4.70
CA GLU A 53 3.08 20.28 4.00
C GLU A 53 3.97 21.07 4.98
N GLN A 54 3.41 21.68 6.03
CA GLN A 54 4.22 22.34 7.06
C GLN A 54 5.15 21.34 7.77
N THR A 55 4.63 20.17 8.14
CA THR A 55 5.42 19.11 8.80
C THR A 55 6.58 18.65 7.93
N ARG A 56 6.34 18.48 6.62
CA ARG A 56 7.39 18.10 5.68
C ARG A 56 8.47 19.19 5.52
N ASN A 57 8.08 20.46 5.57
CA ASN A 57 9.01 21.59 5.52
C ASN A 57 9.95 21.64 6.75
N GLU A 58 9.55 21.07 7.90
CA GLU A 58 10.39 20.99 9.11
C GLU A 58 11.61 20.06 8.96
N PHE A 59 11.68 19.24 7.91
CA PHE A 59 12.83 18.36 7.64
C PHE A 59 14.15 19.14 7.62
N ALA A 60 14.14 20.35 7.08
CA ALA A 60 15.31 21.22 7.02
C ALA A 60 15.86 21.64 8.41
N SER A 61 15.03 21.53 9.46
CA SER A 61 15.34 21.96 10.82
C SER A 61 15.54 20.80 11.81
N VAL A 62 15.23 19.55 11.42
CA VAL A 62 15.28 18.36 12.30
C VAL A 62 16.60 18.25 13.07
N THR A 63 17.74 18.33 12.39
CA THR A 63 19.04 18.20 13.08
C THR A 63 19.43 19.43 13.87
N ALA A 64 18.83 20.60 13.59
CA ALA A 64 18.95 21.76 14.45
C ALA A 64 18.20 21.54 15.78
N TYR A 65 16.99 20.98 15.73
CA TYR A 65 16.18 20.65 16.91
C TYR A 65 16.83 19.58 17.79
N ILE A 66 17.51 18.59 17.19
CA ILE A 66 18.29 17.58 17.93
C ILE A 66 19.49 18.22 18.63
N ARG A 67 20.23 19.10 17.93
CA ARG A 67 21.43 19.76 18.49
C ARG A 67 21.08 20.79 19.57
N LYS A 68 19.92 21.42 19.46
CA LYS A 68 19.42 22.45 20.39
C LYS A 68 17.99 22.11 20.81
N PRO A 69 17.81 21.09 21.65
CA PRO A 69 16.49 20.68 22.08
C PRO A 69 15.85 21.71 23.00
N SER A 70 14.52 21.78 22.98
CA SER A 70 13.75 22.48 24.02
C SER A 70 13.97 21.79 25.37
N LEU A 71 14.64 22.49 26.30
CA LEU A 71 14.93 22.03 27.66
C LEU A 71 13.97 22.69 28.68
N PRO A 72 13.79 22.10 29.87
CA PRO A 72 13.02 22.74 30.93
C PRO A 72 13.64 24.09 31.32
N ASP A 73 12.80 25.11 31.49
CA ASP A 73 13.20 26.43 31.97
C ASP A 73 13.51 26.42 33.47
N SER A 74 13.81 27.60 34.03
CA SER A 74 14.09 27.76 35.48
C SER A 74 12.93 27.37 36.39
N ASN A 75 11.70 27.31 35.87
CA ASN A 75 10.50 26.89 36.60
C ASN A 75 10.18 25.40 36.36
N GLY A 76 11.00 24.69 35.58
CA GLY A 76 10.77 23.30 35.20
C GLY A 76 9.75 23.11 34.07
N MET A 77 9.32 24.18 33.41
CA MET A 77 8.37 24.14 32.29
C MET A 77 9.10 23.90 30.98
N MET A 78 8.52 23.10 30.09
CA MET A 78 9.12 22.75 28.79
C MET A 78 8.20 23.16 27.64
N MET A 79 8.77 23.81 26.63
CA MET A 79 8.08 24.01 25.36
C MET A 79 8.01 22.70 24.59
N VAL A 80 6.81 22.36 24.12
CA VAL A 80 6.50 21.15 23.34
C VAL A 80 5.88 21.60 22.03
N SER A 81 6.38 21.09 20.91
CA SER A 81 5.78 21.37 19.60
C SER A 81 4.57 20.48 19.35
N TYR A 82 3.59 21.01 18.63
CA TYR A 82 2.48 20.22 18.11
C TYR A 82 2.84 19.52 16.80
N ASP A 83 3.94 19.94 16.14
CA ASP A 83 4.48 19.26 14.98
C ASP A 83 5.16 17.95 15.42
N PRO A 84 4.73 16.79 14.91
CA PRO A 84 5.28 15.50 15.34
C PRO A 84 6.77 15.34 15.04
N VAL A 85 7.25 15.86 13.90
CA VAL A 85 8.65 15.71 13.47
C VAL A 85 9.55 16.59 14.34
N GLU A 86 9.16 17.86 14.54
CA GLU A 86 9.88 18.79 15.42
C GLU A 86 9.95 18.27 16.85
N GLU A 87 8.82 17.86 17.43
CA GLU A 87 8.78 17.41 18.83
C GLU A 87 9.57 16.11 19.02
N ARG A 88 9.51 15.16 18.07
CA ARG A 88 10.34 13.94 18.13
C ARG A 88 11.82 14.28 18.01
N ALA A 89 12.21 15.22 17.16
CA ALA A 89 13.59 15.70 17.06
C ALA A 89 14.06 16.32 18.38
N HIS A 90 13.22 17.12 19.04
CA HIS A 90 13.51 17.64 20.37
C HIS A 90 13.65 16.53 21.43
N ARG A 91 12.80 15.49 21.41
CA ARG A 91 12.90 14.34 22.32
C ARG A 91 14.22 13.60 22.19
N VAL A 92 14.62 13.30 20.95
CA VAL A 92 15.94 12.71 20.66
C VAL A 92 17.05 13.61 21.21
N GLY A 93 16.98 14.92 20.92
CA GLY A 93 17.95 15.89 21.43
C GLY A 93 18.02 15.92 22.96
N ARG A 94 16.88 15.83 23.67
CA ARG A 94 16.85 15.74 25.15
C ARG A 94 17.52 14.48 25.68
N CYS A 95 17.31 13.32 25.03
CA CYS A 95 18.01 12.08 25.37
C CYS A 95 19.53 12.22 25.20
N LEU A 96 19.98 12.82 24.09
CA LEU A 96 21.40 13.08 23.83
C LEU A 96 22.00 14.09 24.80
N HIS A 97 21.25 15.15 25.13
CA HIS A 97 21.66 16.14 26.13
C HIS A 97 21.88 15.49 27.50
N ALA A 98 20.99 14.58 27.91
CA ALA A 98 21.13 13.83 29.15
C ALA A 98 22.30 12.83 29.15
N ALA A 99 22.65 12.27 27.99
CA ALA A 99 23.81 11.40 27.83
C ALA A 99 25.15 12.18 27.86
N ALA A 100 25.13 13.46 27.47
CA ALA A 100 26.27 14.37 27.46
C ALA A 100 27.50 13.83 26.70
N ASP A 101 27.26 13.06 25.63
CA ASP A 101 28.28 12.45 24.78
C ASP A 101 28.26 13.10 23.39
N ALA A 102 29.32 13.84 23.06
CA ALA A 102 29.43 14.59 21.82
C ALA A 102 29.62 13.69 20.60
N ASP A 103 30.34 12.57 20.74
CA ASP A 103 30.59 11.64 19.64
C ASP A 103 29.31 10.86 19.30
N LEU A 104 28.56 10.44 20.33
CA LEU A 104 27.23 9.87 20.13
C LEU A 104 26.29 10.87 19.46
N THR A 105 26.28 12.12 19.93
CA THR A 105 25.43 13.17 19.34
C THR A 105 25.76 13.36 17.87
N ALA A 106 27.04 13.43 17.51
CA ALA A 106 27.47 13.56 16.12
C ALA A 106 27.05 12.34 15.27
N ALA A 107 27.19 11.12 15.80
CA ALA A 107 26.79 9.90 15.09
C ALA A 107 25.28 9.83 14.87
N VAL A 108 24.48 10.16 15.89
CA VAL A 108 23.01 10.16 15.77
C VAL A 108 22.54 11.24 14.81
N VAL A 109 23.13 12.43 14.86
CA VAL A 109 22.76 13.51 13.93
C VAL A 109 23.08 13.11 12.48
N ALA A 110 24.25 12.50 12.22
CA ALA A 110 24.59 12.03 10.88
C ALA A 110 23.65 10.90 10.40
N ASP A 111 23.20 10.03 11.32
CA ASP A 111 22.26 8.97 10.98
C ASP A 111 20.85 9.50 10.70
N VAL A 112 20.39 10.51 11.44
CA VAL A 112 19.12 11.19 11.19
C VAL A 112 19.15 12.00 9.90
N ASP A 113 20.24 12.71 9.59
CA ASP A 113 20.41 13.39 8.29
C ASP A 113 20.28 12.37 7.13
N ALA A 114 20.85 11.16 7.30
CA ALA A 114 20.71 10.09 6.32
C ALA A 114 19.30 9.50 6.25
N GLU A 115 18.55 9.47 7.36
CA GLU A 115 17.13 9.06 7.37
C GLU A 115 16.25 10.06 6.63
N VAL A 116 16.42 11.35 6.94
CA VAL A 116 15.72 12.45 6.25
C VAL A 116 15.97 12.34 4.76
N ALA A 117 17.24 12.29 4.33
CA ALA A 117 17.60 12.15 2.92
C ALA A 117 17.02 10.89 2.26
N ALA A 118 16.88 9.80 3.00
CA ALA A 118 16.27 8.58 2.48
C ALA A 118 14.77 8.76 2.19
N VAL A 119 14.04 9.47 3.07
CA VAL A 119 12.64 9.83 2.84
C VAL A 119 12.51 10.73 1.61
N GLU A 120 13.33 11.78 1.48
CA GLU A 120 13.26 12.69 0.33
C GLU A 120 13.60 11.99 -0.99
N ALA A 121 14.55 11.05 -0.97
CA ALA A 121 14.88 10.23 -2.14
C ALA A 121 13.72 9.30 -2.53
N ALA A 122 13.04 8.69 -1.55
CA ALA A 122 11.86 7.87 -1.79
C ALA A 122 10.70 8.69 -2.39
N GLU A 123 10.48 9.93 -1.93
CA GLU A 123 9.48 10.85 -2.51
C GLU A 123 9.74 11.15 -3.98
N LEU A 124 11.01 11.13 -4.41
CA LEU A 124 11.44 11.31 -5.80
C LEU A 124 11.46 10.00 -6.60
N GLY A 125 11.10 8.87 -5.98
CA GLY A 125 11.06 7.54 -6.59
C GLY A 125 12.39 6.79 -6.61
N ASP A 126 13.41 7.24 -5.88
CA ASP A 126 14.62 6.45 -5.63
C ASP A 126 14.39 5.56 -4.40
N LEU A 127 14.21 4.26 -4.66
CA LEU A 127 13.93 3.24 -3.65
C LEU A 127 15.18 2.39 -3.35
N SER A 128 16.38 2.95 -3.56
CA SER A 128 17.65 2.27 -3.32
C SER A 128 18.22 2.55 -1.92
N GLY A 129 19.21 1.75 -1.51
CA GLY A 129 19.94 1.99 -0.26
C GLY A 129 19.02 1.97 0.96
N ARG A 130 18.95 3.11 1.69
CA ARG A 130 18.09 3.23 2.88
C ARG A 130 16.63 3.55 2.51
N SER A 131 16.40 4.17 1.37
CA SER A 131 15.08 4.52 0.84
C SER A 131 14.26 3.29 0.46
N ALA A 132 14.91 2.12 0.29
CA ALA A 132 14.26 0.83 0.06
C ALA A 132 13.22 0.45 1.12
N GLN A 133 13.24 1.07 2.31
CA GLN A 133 12.16 0.92 3.30
C GLN A 133 10.78 1.26 2.74
N ALA A 134 10.71 2.21 1.80
CA ALA A 134 9.48 2.64 1.15
C ALA A 134 8.72 1.50 0.45
N VAL A 135 9.41 0.47 -0.05
CA VAL A 135 8.77 -0.68 -0.72
C VAL A 135 7.93 -1.53 0.24
N GLN A 136 8.07 -1.33 1.55
CA GLN A 136 7.29 -2.00 2.60
C GLN A 136 6.17 -1.11 3.17
N LEU A 137 6.12 0.16 2.78
CA LEU A 137 5.16 1.12 3.30
C LEU A 137 4.02 1.33 2.29
N THR A 138 2.82 1.54 2.80
CA THR A 138 1.69 1.93 1.96
C THR A 138 1.59 3.45 1.91
N ARG A 139 1.67 4.01 0.70
CA ARG A 139 1.54 5.44 0.44
C ARG A 139 0.15 5.76 -0.09
N GLN A 140 -0.48 6.82 0.40
CA GLN A 140 -1.85 7.20 -0.01
C GLN A 140 -1.98 7.53 -1.51
N ALA A 141 -0.91 8.04 -2.15
CA ALA A 141 -0.93 8.41 -3.56
C ALA A 141 0.09 7.62 -4.37
N ALA A 142 -0.36 7.09 -5.51
CA ALA A 142 0.50 6.48 -6.51
C ALA A 142 1.42 7.51 -7.18
N SER A 143 2.64 7.11 -7.50
CA SER A 143 3.58 7.91 -8.29
C SER A 143 3.47 7.52 -9.77
N PRO A 144 3.10 8.42 -10.69
CA PRO A 144 2.96 8.10 -12.11
C PRO A 144 4.21 7.47 -12.73
N VAL A 145 5.40 7.89 -12.29
CA VAL A 145 6.68 7.32 -12.74
C VAL A 145 6.84 5.86 -12.31
N GLN A 146 6.41 5.54 -11.08
CA GLN A 146 6.45 4.18 -10.54
C GLN A 146 5.35 3.30 -11.15
N VAL A 147 4.15 3.85 -11.42
CA VAL A 147 3.09 3.15 -12.17
C VAL A 147 3.59 2.77 -13.56
N ALA A 148 4.25 3.69 -14.27
CA ALA A 148 4.86 3.40 -15.57
C ALA A 148 6.03 2.40 -15.50
N ALA A 149 6.69 2.26 -14.34
CA ALA A 149 7.70 1.23 -14.13
C ALA A 149 7.04 -0.14 -13.91
N ALA A 150 6.01 -0.23 -13.07
CA ALA A 150 5.23 -1.45 -12.85
C ALA A 150 4.57 -1.96 -14.15
N ASP A 151 3.99 -1.06 -14.95
CA ASP A 151 3.40 -1.37 -16.26
C ASP A 151 4.40 -2.06 -17.20
N ARG A 152 5.67 -1.61 -17.19
CA ARG A 152 6.74 -2.25 -17.99
C ARG A 152 7.11 -3.63 -17.49
N ILE A 153 7.04 -3.88 -16.19
CA ILE A 153 7.30 -5.21 -15.61
C ILE A 153 6.18 -6.17 -16.05
N LEU A 154 4.92 -5.75 -15.89
CA LEU A 154 3.75 -6.55 -16.30
C LEU A 154 3.67 -6.75 -17.82
N MET A 155 4.19 -5.82 -18.61
CA MET A 155 4.34 -6.02 -20.06
C MET A 155 5.24 -7.22 -20.40
N ASN A 156 6.29 -7.45 -19.60
CA ASN A 156 7.18 -8.60 -19.79
C ASN A 156 6.49 -9.90 -19.35
N ASP A 157 5.92 -9.93 -18.15
CA ASP A 157 5.10 -11.06 -17.66
C ASP A 157 3.82 -10.56 -16.97
N PRO A 158 2.65 -10.69 -17.62
CA PRO A 158 1.37 -10.28 -17.05
C PRO A 158 1.01 -11.01 -15.74
N LEU A 159 1.59 -12.18 -15.50
CA LEU A 159 1.40 -12.94 -14.25
C LEU A 159 2.22 -12.38 -13.07
N GLY A 160 3.00 -11.33 -13.30
CA GLY A 160 3.79 -10.64 -12.30
C GLY A 160 5.23 -11.16 -12.15
N GLY A 161 5.95 -10.51 -11.25
CA GLY A 161 7.34 -10.82 -10.89
C GLY A 161 7.67 -10.31 -9.49
N GLU A 162 8.72 -10.85 -8.86
CA GLU A 162 9.14 -10.46 -7.52
C GLU A 162 9.54 -8.97 -7.46
N GLU A 163 9.98 -8.41 -8.59
CA GLU A 163 10.36 -7.01 -8.75
C GLU A 163 9.23 -6.04 -8.36
N LEU A 164 7.96 -6.42 -8.57
CA LEU A 164 6.80 -5.62 -8.18
C LEU A 164 6.72 -5.42 -6.66
N PHE A 165 7.28 -6.33 -5.86
CA PHE A 165 7.27 -6.29 -4.39
C PHE A 165 8.57 -5.74 -3.80
N LEU A 166 9.66 -5.77 -4.57
CA LEU A 166 11.01 -5.50 -4.06
C LEU A 166 11.59 -4.18 -4.55
N GLU A 167 11.14 -3.68 -5.70
CA GLU A 167 11.77 -2.53 -6.37
C GLU A 167 10.87 -1.31 -6.52
N LEU A 168 9.57 -1.45 -6.27
CA LEU A 168 8.57 -0.43 -6.54
C LEU A 168 7.77 -0.03 -5.31
N ASP A 169 7.19 1.16 -5.38
CA ASP A 169 6.15 1.60 -4.44
C ASP A 169 4.90 0.72 -4.58
N PRO A 170 4.41 0.07 -3.51
CA PRO A 170 3.31 -0.88 -3.57
C PRO A 170 2.01 -0.31 -4.14
N THR A 171 1.65 0.92 -3.75
CA THR A 171 0.43 1.59 -4.25
C THR A 171 0.52 1.80 -5.76
N SER A 172 1.68 2.22 -6.26
CA SER A 172 1.93 2.41 -7.68
C SER A 172 1.91 1.09 -8.46
N ALA A 173 2.44 0.02 -7.87
CA ALA A 173 2.35 -1.33 -8.43
C ALA A 173 0.90 -1.84 -8.50
N CYS A 174 0.07 -1.56 -7.49
CA CYS A 174 -1.36 -1.89 -7.50
C CYS A 174 -2.10 -1.21 -8.66
N VAL A 175 -1.82 0.08 -8.94
CA VAL A 175 -2.46 0.79 -10.07
C VAL A 175 -2.19 0.08 -11.39
N ALA A 176 -0.94 -0.33 -11.62
CA ALA A 176 -0.59 -1.09 -12.81
C ALA A 176 -1.27 -2.48 -12.79
N ALA A 177 -1.18 -3.22 -11.67
CA ALA A 177 -1.81 -4.53 -11.55
C ALA A 177 -3.33 -4.49 -11.77
N ALA A 178 -4.02 -3.45 -11.31
CA ALA A 178 -5.45 -3.22 -11.53
C ALA A 178 -5.78 -3.04 -13.02
N HIS A 179 -5.00 -2.24 -13.74
CA HIS A 179 -5.13 -2.10 -15.21
C HIS A 179 -4.94 -3.43 -15.94
N TRP A 180 -3.92 -4.20 -15.54
CA TRP A 180 -3.62 -5.50 -16.13
C TRP A 180 -4.66 -6.58 -15.76
N LEU A 181 -5.21 -6.53 -14.55
CA LEU A 181 -6.32 -7.37 -14.11
C LEU A 181 -7.56 -7.13 -14.96
N GLN A 182 -7.94 -5.88 -15.21
CA GLN A 182 -9.08 -5.59 -16.08
C GLN A 182 -8.90 -6.20 -17.48
N ALA A 183 -7.71 -6.07 -18.08
CA ALA A 183 -7.43 -6.66 -19.39
C ALA A 183 -7.52 -8.20 -19.38
N ALA A 184 -7.08 -8.84 -18.30
CA ALA A 184 -7.19 -10.28 -18.10
C ALA A 184 -8.63 -10.74 -17.84
N ALA A 185 -9.39 -10.00 -17.03
CA ALA A 185 -10.79 -10.28 -16.73
C ALA A 185 -11.67 -10.13 -17.97
N ASP A 186 -11.46 -9.07 -18.77
CA ASP A 186 -12.15 -8.89 -20.06
C ASP A 186 -11.87 -10.07 -21.01
N LEU A 187 -10.64 -10.60 -21.01
CA LEU A 187 -10.30 -11.77 -21.82
C LEU A 187 -11.03 -13.02 -21.36
N ALA A 188 -10.94 -13.31 -20.06
CA ALA A 188 -11.56 -14.47 -19.48
C ALA A 188 -13.09 -14.44 -19.65
N ALA A 189 -13.71 -13.27 -19.47
CA ALA A 189 -15.14 -13.05 -19.67
C ALA A 189 -15.60 -13.32 -21.12
N GLU A 190 -14.80 -12.93 -22.11
CA GLU A 190 -15.11 -13.22 -23.52
C GLU A 190 -15.15 -14.73 -23.80
N VAL A 191 -14.23 -15.48 -23.19
CA VAL A 191 -14.11 -16.93 -23.39
C VAL A 191 -15.17 -17.70 -22.58
N SER A 192 -15.44 -17.28 -21.34
CA SER A 192 -16.47 -17.89 -20.48
C SER A 192 -17.90 -17.46 -20.85
N ARG A 193 -18.05 -16.36 -21.60
CA ARG A 193 -19.33 -15.69 -21.91
C ARG A 193 -20.04 -15.13 -20.67
N GLY A 194 -19.28 -14.79 -19.63
CA GLY A 194 -19.76 -14.16 -18.41
C GLY A 194 -19.51 -12.64 -18.37
N ALA A 195 -19.75 -12.03 -17.21
CA ALA A 195 -19.32 -10.65 -16.93
C ALA A 195 -17.91 -10.65 -16.33
N ALA A 196 -17.14 -9.57 -16.55
CA ALA A 196 -15.77 -9.46 -16.05
C ALA A 196 -15.67 -9.51 -14.52
N ALA A 197 -16.64 -8.95 -13.80
CA ALA A 197 -16.69 -8.98 -12.33
C ALA A 197 -16.91 -10.39 -11.76
N ASP A 198 -17.60 -11.27 -12.51
CA ASP A 198 -17.93 -12.64 -12.09
C ASP A 198 -16.77 -13.62 -12.34
N VAL A 199 -15.81 -13.28 -13.20
CA VAL A 199 -14.67 -14.14 -13.59
C VAL A 199 -13.91 -14.69 -12.39
N LEU A 200 -13.74 -13.88 -11.35
CA LEU A 200 -12.93 -14.23 -10.19
C LEU A 200 -13.68 -15.13 -9.20
N LEU A 201 -15.01 -15.00 -9.14
CA LEU A 201 -15.86 -15.92 -8.41
C LEU A 201 -15.87 -17.30 -9.08
N GLU A 202 -15.97 -17.34 -10.42
CA GLU A 202 -15.86 -18.60 -11.17
C GLU A 202 -14.47 -19.24 -11.05
N ALA A 203 -13.41 -18.42 -11.04
CA ALA A 203 -12.05 -18.92 -10.87
C ALA A 203 -11.81 -19.52 -9.47
N ASP A 204 -12.48 -19.01 -8.43
CA ASP A 204 -12.41 -19.54 -7.07
C ASP A 204 -12.91 -21.01 -6.98
N ASP A 205 -13.91 -21.36 -7.79
CA ASP A 205 -14.41 -22.74 -7.90
C ASP A 205 -13.38 -23.70 -8.52
N ILE A 206 -12.41 -23.18 -9.29
CA ILE A 206 -11.30 -23.95 -9.87
C ILE A 206 -10.17 -24.11 -8.85
N GLU A 207 -9.76 -23.00 -8.24
CA GLU A 207 -8.74 -22.94 -7.19
C GLU A 207 -9.12 -21.84 -6.21
N ALA A 208 -9.04 -22.12 -4.91
CA ALA A 208 -9.36 -21.13 -3.88
C ALA A 208 -8.45 -19.89 -4.00
N LEU A 209 -9.03 -18.72 -4.22
CA LEU A 209 -8.36 -17.46 -4.51
C LEU A 209 -8.96 -16.30 -3.69
N PRO A 210 -8.16 -15.26 -3.37
CA PRO A 210 -8.67 -14.06 -2.72
C PRO A 210 -9.47 -13.21 -3.73
N HIS A 211 -10.71 -13.59 -4.02
CA HIS A 211 -11.52 -12.93 -5.06
C HIS A 211 -12.15 -11.60 -4.62
N ALA A 212 -12.36 -11.37 -3.31
CA ALA A 212 -13.18 -10.26 -2.83
C ALA A 212 -12.62 -8.87 -3.19
N THR A 213 -11.31 -8.67 -2.96
CA THR A 213 -10.60 -7.43 -3.32
C THR A 213 -10.61 -7.16 -4.83
N PRO A 214 -10.17 -8.09 -5.70
CA PRO A 214 -10.14 -7.85 -7.13
C PRO A 214 -11.54 -7.76 -7.76
N THR A 215 -12.56 -8.45 -7.23
CA THR A 215 -13.96 -8.27 -7.65
C THR A 215 -14.46 -6.85 -7.35
N ALA A 216 -14.32 -6.37 -6.11
CA ALA A 216 -14.74 -5.01 -5.74
C ALA A 216 -14.03 -3.93 -6.58
N LEU A 217 -12.75 -4.16 -6.91
CA LEU A 217 -12.00 -3.27 -7.80
C LEU A 217 -12.59 -3.25 -9.22
N LEU A 218 -12.90 -4.41 -9.80
CA LEU A 218 -13.51 -4.50 -11.14
C LEU A 218 -14.89 -3.85 -11.20
N GLU A 219 -15.72 -4.02 -10.15
CA GLU A 219 -17.04 -3.37 -10.05
C GLU A 219 -16.92 -1.82 -10.05
N LEU A 220 -15.94 -1.27 -9.32
CA LEU A 220 -15.67 0.16 -9.31
C LEU A 220 -15.16 0.66 -10.67
N MET A 221 -14.37 -0.14 -11.38
CA MET A 221 -13.91 0.19 -12.74
C MET A 221 -15.05 0.11 -13.76
N GLU A 222 -16.00 -0.81 -13.60
CA GLU A 222 -17.17 -0.96 -14.48
C GLU A 222 -18.08 0.28 -14.44
N ILE A 223 -18.23 0.92 -13.27
CA ILE A 223 -18.96 2.19 -13.15
C ILE A 223 -18.15 3.41 -13.64
N GLY A 224 -16.94 3.20 -14.14
CA GLY A 224 -16.15 4.19 -14.89
C GLY A 224 -15.03 4.87 -14.11
N LEU A 225 -14.64 4.41 -12.92
CA LEU A 225 -13.47 4.92 -12.24
C LEU A 225 -12.17 4.44 -12.93
N SER A 226 -11.13 5.27 -12.91
CA SER A 226 -9.81 4.87 -13.38
C SER A 226 -9.14 3.89 -12.40
N PRO A 227 -8.22 3.01 -12.86
CA PRO A 227 -7.41 2.18 -11.98
C PRO A 227 -6.75 2.97 -10.84
N THR A 228 -6.26 4.17 -11.15
CA THR A 228 -5.63 5.07 -10.16
C THR A 228 -6.62 5.50 -9.08
N ASP A 229 -7.82 5.95 -9.48
CA ASP A 229 -8.83 6.43 -8.54
C ASP A 229 -9.36 5.28 -7.66
N VAL A 230 -9.60 4.09 -8.23
CA VAL A 230 -10.07 2.91 -7.48
C VAL A 230 -9.05 2.46 -6.45
N VAL A 231 -7.81 2.23 -6.88
CA VAL A 231 -6.72 1.77 -6.00
C VAL A 231 -6.45 2.78 -4.90
N THR A 232 -6.36 4.06 -5.24
CA THR A 232 -6.13 5.14 -4.28
C THR A 232 -7.25 5.20 -3.25
N ARG A 233 -8.52 5.12 -3.68
CA ARG A 233 -9.67 5.13 -2.78
C ARG A 233 -9.62 3.96 -1.80
N MET A 234 -9.54 2.73 -2.30
CA MET A 234 -9.56 1.53 -1.45
C MET A 234 -8.39 1.48 -0.47
N ILE A 235 -7.19 1.91 -0.90
CA ILE A 235 -6.01 2.00 -0.02
C ILE A 235 -6.21 3.09 1.04
N CYS A 236 -6.65 4.29 0.66
CA CYS A 236 -6.91 5.37 1.61
C CYS A 236 -7.96 4.99 2.65
N ASP A 237 -9.03 4.31 2.23
CA ASP A 237 -10.08 3.82 3.13
C ASP A 237 -9.52 2.80 4.12
N ALA A 238 -8.71 1.83 3.65
CA ALA A 238 -8.07 0.85 4.52
C ALA A 238 -7.06 1.48 5.48
N MET A 239 -6.31 2.50 5.04
CA MET A 239 -5.41 3.27 5.90
C MET A 239 -6.18 4.06 6.97
N ALA A 240 -7.30 4.71 6.61
CA ALA A 240 -8.15 5.41 7.57
C ALA A 240 -8.70 4.46 8.63
N ILE A 241 -9.12 3.25 8.24
CA ILE A 241 -9.54 2.19 9.16
C ILE A 241 -8.40 1.77 10.10
N ALA A 242 -7.17 1.64 9.60
CA ALA A 242 -5.99 1.35 10.42
C ALA A 242 -5.72 2.43 11.48
N GLU A 243 -6.09 3.68 11.17
CA GLU A 243 -5.98 4.84 12.06
C GLU A 243 -7.18 5.00 13.02
N GLY A 244 -8.17 4.10 12.92
CA GLY A 244 -9.36 4.08 13.77
C GLY A 244 -10.50 4.97 13.28
N GLU A 245 -10.46 5.39 12.01
CA GLU A 245 -11.51 6.15 11.36
C GLU A 245 -12.45 5.22 10.55
N ALA A 246 -13.72 5.61 10.41
CA ALA A 246 -14.68 4.94 9.53
C ALA A 246 -14.92 5.85 8.32
N PRO A 247 -14.34 5.54 7.13
CA PRO A 247 -14.32 6.46 6.00
C PRO A 247 -15.72 6.70 5.41
N ASP A 248 -16.57 5.67 5.39
CA ASP A 248 -17.95 5.77 4.93
C ASP A 248 -18.93 5.27 6.01
N ILE A 249 -19.61 6.22 6.67
CA ILE A 249 -20.58 5.93 7.73
C ILE A 249 -21.86 5.34 7.14
N ASP A 250 -22.24 5.72 5.92
CA ASP A 250 -23.45 5.22 5.29
C ASP A 250 -23.23 3.76 4.83
N GLU A 251 -22.08 3.45 4.22
CA GLU A 251 -21.69 2.06 3.92
C GLU A 251 -21.60 1.21 5.18
N LEU A 252 -21.05 1.75 6.28
CA LEU A 252 -21.04 1.05 7.57
C LEU A 252 -22.46 0.75 8.06
N ARG A 253 -23.40 1.69 7.91
CA ARG A 253 -24.79 1.48 8.28
C ARG A 253 -25.44 0.40 7.44
N GLU A 254 -25.21 0.41 6.12
CA GLU A 254 -25.70 -0.63 5.21
C GLU A 254 -25.17 -2.01 5.62
N LYS A 255 -23.86 -2.14 5.89
CA LYS A 255 -23.27 -3.39 6.39
C LYS A 255 -23.82 -3.86 7.74
N ILE A 256 -24.17 -2.92 8.64
CA ILE A 256 -24.84 -3.25 9.90
C ILE A 256 -26.25 -3.79 9.62
N GLU A 257 -27.00 -3.12 8.75
CA GLU A 257 -28.36 -3.51 8.37
C GLU A 257 -28.35 -4.90 7.70
N GLU A 258 -27.41 -5.18 6.79
CA GLU A 258 -27.20 -6.51 6.17
C GLU A 258 -26.87 -7.59 7.20
N ALA A 259 -25.93 -7.32 8.12
CA ALA A 259 -25.57 -8.28 9.17
C ALA A 259 -26.74 -8.55 10.14
N GLU A 260 -27.56 -7.54 10.45
CA GLU A 260 -28.79 -7.70 11.22
C GLU A 260 -29.81 -8.58 10.49
N GLU A 261 -30.02 -8.37 9.19
CA GLU A 261 -30.91 -9.19 8.36
C GLU A 261 -30.43 -10.64 8.26
N GLU A 262 -29.13 -10.88 8.08
CA GLU A 262 -28.55 -12.22 8.08
C GLU A 262 -28.69 -12.91 9.44
N ALA A 263 -28.47 -12.18 10.53
CA ALA A 263 -28.66 -12.70 11.88
C ALA A 263 -30.12 -13.13 12.15
N GLU A 264 -31.10 -12.39 11.63
CA GLU A 264 -32.52 -12.74 11.73
C GLU A 264 -32.89 -14.02 10.95
N GLN A 265 -32.18 -14.29 9.85
CA GLN A 265 -32.39 -15.48 9.02
C GLN A 265 -31.77 -16.76 9.62
N VAL A 266 -30.75 -16.63 10.47
CA VAL A 266 -30.13 -17.76 11.17
C VAL A 266 -30.99 -18.21 12.35
N ARG A 267 -31.44 -19.48 12.31
CA ARG A 267 -32.31 -20.07 13.36
C ARG A 267 -31.69 -19.91 14.77
N PRO A 268 -32.52 -19.70 15.81
CA PRO A 268 -32.06 -19.62 17.20
C PRO A 268 -31.55 -21.00 17.66
N GLY A 269 -30.25 -21.26 17.48
CA GLY A 269 -29.65 -22.54 17.85
C GLY A 269 -28.16 -22.71 17.58
N GLY A 270 -27.52 -21.88 16.76
CA GLY A 270 -26.08 -21.95 16.50
C GLY A 270 -25.34 -20.75 17.08
N ALA A 271 -24.83 -20.86 18.31
CA ALA A 271 -24.05 -19.78 18.93
C ALA A 271 -22.74 -19.45 18.19
N GLU A 272 -22.23 -20.37 17.35
CA GLU A 272 -21.06 -20.16 16.47
C GLU A 272 -21.39 -19.29 15.25
N ALA A 273 -22.54 -19.48 14.59
CA ALA A 273 -22.95 -18.69 13.42
C ALA A 273 -23.20 -17.21 13.77
N VAL A 274 -23.68 -16.93 14.99
CA VAL A 274 -23.90 -15.54 15.47
C VAL A 274 -22.57 -14.80 15.70
N GLY A 275 -21.48 -15.51 15.99
CA GLY A 275 -20.16 -14.90 16.23
C GLY A 275 -19.47 -14.40 14.96
N GLU A 276 -19.61 -15.13 13.85
CA GLU A 276 -19.09 -14.73 12.53
C GLU A 276 -19.95 -13.63 11.90
N ILE A 277 -21.29 -13.67 12.09
CA ILE A 277 -22.20 -12.60 11.66
C ILE A 277 -21.99 -11.30 12.47
N ALA A 278 -21.45 -11.39 13.69
CA ALA A 278 -21.20 -10.22 14.54
C ALA A 278 -19.94 -9.42 14.18
N THR A 279 -19.11 -9.90 13.23
CA THR A 279 -17.89 -9.20 12.81
C THR A 279 -18.08 -8.53 11.46
N ILE A 280 -18.38 -7.23 11.49
CA ILE A 280 -18.47 -6.41 10.28
C ILE A 280 -17.06 -6.08 9.80
N ARG A 281 -16.73 -6.55 8.60
CA ARG A 281 -15.46 -6.22 7.94
C ARG A 281 -15.57 -4.86 7.25
N LEU A 282 -14.84 -3.87 7.75
CA LEU A 282 -14.86 -2.50 7.22
C LEU A 282 -14.17 -2.34 5.87
N THR A 283 -13.16 -3.18 5.58
CA THR A 283 -12.41 -3.18 4.31
C THR A 283 -12.04 -4.59 3.89
N THR A 284 -12.03 -4.86 2.58
CA THR A 284 -11.57 -6.13 2.00
C THR A 284 -10.06 -6.32 2.07
N LEU A 285 -9.30 -5.27 2.38
CA LEU A 285 -7.84 -5.30 2.53
C LEU A 285 -7.41 -5.58 3.97
N ASP A 286 -6.16 -6.00 4.16
CA ASP A 286 -5.46 -5.92 5.44
C ASP A 286 -5.09 -4.45 5.75
N PRO A 287 -5.72 -3.80 6.75
CA PRO A 287 -5.47 -2.40 7.06
C PRO A 287 -4.04 -2.13 7.54
N LEU A 288 -3.28 -3.15 7.98
CA LEU A 288 -1.89 -2.98 8.41
C LEU A 288 -0.90 -2.93 7.24
N ARG A 289 -1.29 -3.41 6.05
CA ARG A 289 -0.44 -3.44 4.85
C ARG A 289 -1.24 -3.32 3.54
N PRO A 290 -2.15 -2.35 3.39
CA PRO A 290 -3.24 -2.43 2.42
C PRO A 290 -2.76 -2.48 0.96
N ALA A 291 -1.71 -1.74 0.59
CA ALA A 291 -1.21 -1.79 -0.78
C ALA A 291 -0.52 -3.13 -1.09
N ARG A 292 0.21 -3.71 -0.13
CA ARG A 292 0.88 -5.00 -0.36
C ARG A 292 -0.13 -6.13 -0.46
N ASP A 293 -1.13 -6.12 0.42
CA ASP A 293 -2.23 -7.08 0.42
C ASP A 293 -3.02 -7.00 -0.90
N MET A 294 -3.37 -5.78 -1.33
CA MET A 294 -4.01 -5.56 -2.63
C MET A 294 -3.16 -6.10 -3.78
N LEU A 295 -1.84 -5.85 -3.81
CA LEU A 295 -0.99 -6.33 -4.90
C LEU A 295 -0.95 -7.87 -4.95
N GLU A 296 -0.87 -8.53 -3.80
CA GLU A 296 -0.95 -10.00 -3.66
C GLU A 296 -2.29 -10.51 -4.24
N ASP A 297 -3.40 -9.86 -3.89
CA ASP A 297 -4.74 -10.20 -4.36
C ASP A 297 -4.94 -9.95 -5.87
N LEU A 298 -4.46 -8.82 -6.41
CA LEU A 298 -4.62 -8.48 -7.82
C LEU A 298 -3.83 -9.41 -8.73
N LEU A 299 -2.60 -9.77 -8.36
CA LEU A 299 -1.81 -10.76 -9.10
C LEU A 299 -2.44 -12.16 -9.01
N SER A 300 -3.01 -12.51 -7.86
CA SER A 300 -3.81 -13.74 -7.71
C SER A 300 -5.06 -13.71 -8.58
N GLY A 301 -5.71 -12.56 -8.73
CA GLY A 301 -6.84 -12.35 -9.64
C GLY A 301 -6.46 -12.52 -11.11
N ILE A 302 -5.32 -11.98 -11.54
CA ILE A 302 -4.81 -12.19 -12.92
C ILE A 302 -4.54 -13.69 -13.16
N ARG A 303 -3.98 -14.38 -12.17
CA ARG A 303 -3.81 -15.85 -12.21
C ARG A 303 -5.16 -16.56 -12.28
N GLY A 304 -6.18 -16.10 -11.54
CA GLY A 304 -7.54 -16.62 -11.63
C GLY A 304 -8.14 -16.49 -13.04
N CYS A 305 -7.95 -15.33 -13.68
CA CYS A 305 -8.35 -15.12 -15.08
C CYS A 305 -7.68 -16.11 -16.04
N TRP A 306 -6.39 -16.41 -15.82
CA TRP A 306 -5.67 -17.45 -16.56
C TRP A 306 -6.27 -18.85 -16.33
N LEU A 307 -6.58 -19.23 -15.09
CA LEU A 307 -7.18 -20.53 -14.77
C LEU A 307 -8.52 -20.71 -15.49
N LEU A 308 -9.36 -19.67 -15.48
CA LEU A 308 -10.64 -19.69 -16.18
C LEU A 308 -10.46 -19.76 -17.70
N TYR A 309 -9.57 -18.93 -18.27
CA TYR A 309 -9.25 -18.97 -19.70
C TYR A 309 -8.82 -20.37 -20.14
N ARG A 310 -7.92 -21.00 -19.38
CA ARG A 310 -7.41 -22.35 -19.63
C ARG A 310 -8.55 -23.39 -19.63
N GLU A 311 -9.41 -23.37 -18.61
CA GLU A 311 -10.51 -24.34 -18.48
C GLU A 311 -11.43 -24.33 -19.72
N TYR A 312 -11.81 -23.14 -20.18
CA TYR A 312 -12.67 -22.99 -21.35
C TYR A 312 -11.93 -23.20 -22.68
N ALA A 313 -10.65 -22.83 -22.78
CA ALA A 313 -9.84 -23.06 -23.97
C ALA A 313 -9.58 -24.56 -24.20
N VAL A 314 -9.23 -25.31 -23.15
CA VAL A 314 -9.07 -26.77 -23.19
C VAL A 314 -10.37 -27.45 -23.59
N SER A 315 -11.50 -27.00 -23.04
CA SER A 315 -12.83 -27.54 -23.38
C SER A 315 -13.23 -27.33 -24.84
N SER A 316 -12.60 -26.37 -25.52
CA SER A 316 -12.85 -26.03 -26.93
C SER A 316 -11.90 -26.71 -27.93
N ALA A 317 -10.81 -27.32 -27.45
CA ALA A 317 -9.83 -28.01 -28.28
C ALA A 317 -10.36 -29.36 -28.80
N ASP A 318 -10.01 -29.72 -30.04
CA ASP A 318 -10.45 -30.97 -30.67
C ASP A 318 -9.61 -32.14 -30.10
N PRO A 319 -10.22 -33.21 -29.54
CA PRO A 319 -9.48 -34.29 -28.88
C PRO A 319 -8.61 -35.17 -29.82
N GLU A 320 -8.47 -34.81 -31.09
CA GLU A 320 -7.62 -35.50 -32.08
C GLU A 320 -6.18 -34.97 -32.17
N ASP A 321 -5.85 -33.87 -31.48
CA ASP A 321 -4.49 -33.33 -31.45
C ASP A 321 -3.56 -34.17 -30.53
N ASN A 322 -2.52 -34.78 -31.11
CA ASN A 322 -1.49 -35.55 -30.41
C ASN A 322 -0.44 -34.64 -29.71
N VAL A 323 -0.87 -33.51 -29.17
CA VAL A 323 0.00 -32.61 -28.39
C VAL A 323 0.03 -33.11 -26.94
N SER A 324 1.19 -33.04 -26.29
CA SER A 324 1.26 -33.37 -24.87
C SER A 324 0.54 -32.31 -24.03
N ASP A 325 -0.07 -32.71 -22.90
CA ASP A 325 -0.76 -31.78 -22.00
C ASP A 325 0.15 -30.59 -21.57
N ASP A 326 1.46 -30.84 -21.41
CA ASP A 326 2.44 -29.82 -21.04
C ASP A 326 2.70 -28.81 -22.17
N GLU A 327 2.83 -29.29 -23.42
CA GLU A 327 3.02 -28.41 -24.59
C GLU A 327 1.76 -27.56 -24.86
N LEU A 328 0.57 -28.15 -24.67
CA LEU A 328 -0.70 -27.44 -24.78
C LEU A 328 -0.82 -26.34 -23.71
N ASP A 329 -0.41 -26.61 -22.47
CA ASP A 329 -0.44 -25.62 -21.39
C ASP A 329 0.48 -24.43 -21.68
N ASP A 330 1.70 -24.69 -22.16
CA ASP A 330 2.66 -23.65 -22.55
C ASP A 330 2.14 -22.80 -23.72
N GLU A 331 1.52 -23.41 -24.72
CA GLU A 331 0.91 -22.71 -25.86
C GLU A 331 -0.26 -21.82 -25.43
N LEU A 332 -1.19 -22.36 -24.62
CA LEU A 332 -2.32 -21.61 -24.08
C LEU A 332 -1.85 -20.46 -23.19
N LYS A 333 -0.81 -20.67 -22.40
CA LYS A 333 -0.25 -19.65 -21.51
C LYS A 333 0.37 -18.50 -22.29
N GLU A 334 1.11 -18.80 -23.37
CA GLU A 334 1.66 -17.73 -24.22
C GLU A 334 0.56 -17.02 -25.02
N ALA A 335 -0.47 -17.73 -25.47
CA ALA A 335 -1.64 -17.13 -26.10
C ALA A 335 -2.34 -16.13 -25.17
N PHE A 336 -2.65 -16.57 -23.94
CA PHE A 336 -3.22 -15.71 -22.90
C PHE A 336 -2.34 -14.48 -22.65
N ARG A 337 -1.03 -14.67 -22.44
CA ARG A 337 -0.09 -13.55 -22.21
C ARG A 337 -0.08 -12.57 -23.39
N SER A 338 -0.05 -13.07 -24.62
CA SER A 338 -0.05 -12.23 -25.83
C SER A 338 -1.33 -11.41 -25.95
N GLU A 339 -2.49 -12.02 -25.71
CA GLU A 339 -3.80 -11.35 -25.80
C GLU A 339 -4.00 -10.31 -24.69
N VAL A 340 -3.64 -10.65 -23.45
CA VAL A 340 -3.68 -9.70 -22.32
C VAL A 340 -2.76 -8.52 -22.59
N ARG A 341 -1.52 -8.74 -23.06
CA ARG A 341 -0.61 -7.64 -23.45
C ARG A 341 -1.21 -6.75 -24.52
N ALA A 342 -1.86 -7.33 -25.54
CA ALA A 342 -2.48 -6.56 -26.61
C ALA A 342 -3.63 -5.68 -26.09
N ARG A 343 -4.50 -6.22 -25.21
CA ARG A 343 -5.62 -5.48 -24.61
C ARG A 343 -5.12 -4.42 -23.64
N ALA A 344 -4.21 -4.75 -22.74
CA ALA A 344 -3.60 -3.79 -21.81
C ALA A 344 -2.90 -2.64 -22.55
N ALA A 345 -2.23 -2.91 -23.67
CA ALA A 345 -1.61 -1.88 -24.50
C ALA A 345 -2.63 -0.98 -25.21
N ALA A 346 -3.77 -1.53 -25.66
CA ALA A 346 -4.84 -0.76 -26.28
C ALA A 346 -5.53 0.19 -25.27
N ASP A 347 -5.68 -0.26 -24.03
CA ASP A 347 -6.33 0.48 -22.95
C ASP A 347 -5.37 1.29 -22.07
N ARG A 348 -4.09 1.43 -22.48
CA ARG A 348 -3.05 2.09 -21.68
C ARG A 348 -3.38 3.53 -21.29
N TYR A 349 -4.29 4.19 -22.01
CA TYR A 349 -4.79 5.52 -21.66
C TYR A 349 -5.45 5.57 -20.27
N ARG A 350 -5.95 4.43 -19.74
CA ARG A 350 -6.58 4.34 -18.40
C ARG A 350 -5.60 4.56 -17.25
N LEU A 351 -4.30 4.39 -17.48
CA LEU A 351 -3.27 4.58 -16.45
C LEU A 351 -3.02 6.06 -16.12
N ASP A 352 -3.60 7.01 -16.88
CA ASP A 352 -3.51 8.45 -16.63
C ASP A 352 -2.08 8.93 -16.31
N LEU A 353 -1.09 8.40 -17.05
CA LEU A 353 0.34 8.65 -16.83
C LEU A 353 0.79 10.08 -17.19
N GLU A 354 -0.12 10.92 -17.67
CA GLU A 354 0.13 12.33 -17.98
C GLU A 354 -0.32 13.22 -16.81
N ASP A 355 0.47 14.25 -16.47
CA ASP A 355 0.18 15.17 -15.37
C ASP A 355 -1.24 15.76 -15.49
N ARG A 356 -2.10 15.46 -14.50
CA ARG A 356 -3.27 16.28 -14.17
C ARG A 356 -2.76 17.67 -13.78
N LYS A 357 -2.75 18.59 -14.75
CA LYS A 357 -2.35 20.00 -14.56
C LYS A 357 -3.26 20.76 -13.61
#